data_AF-A0A1Q4WJQ9-F1
#
_entry.id   AF-A0A1Q4WJQ9-F1
#
_cell.length_a   1.000
_cell.length_b   1.000
_cell.length_c   1.000
_cell.angle_alpha   90.00
_cell.angle_beta   90.00
_cell.angle_gamma   90.00
#
_symmetry.space_group_name_H-M   'P 1'
#
loop_
_entity.id
_entity.type
_entity.pdbx_description
1 polymer ?
#
loop_
_entity_poly.entity_id
_entity_poly.type
_entity_poly.pdbx_seq_one_letter_code
_entity_poly.pdbx_strand_id
1 'polypeptide(L)'
;MQILKKDPDGHRMPGAAFILLDDAGKEAASGRTNAEGRLAFEDLATGVYRLKETSSGSPLHTVAADQDVIATPGPAVPLTVTDPFKPANLTVKKTDKSSGKPLPGAIVNVTPVDSSGKTVTVATGKDGTATVQLPVTTRTGTPYKITESKAPSGYELDSAPAKITAKPGAPETVTFADTPKRPPTPSPTETAPTPTAPAKPAPERTPGKQNQATPHPEASASGAAAPTHSSAPPAPQQATGSLAHTGADSTPWLLGAAGVLLAGGAAVVIAARRRRSQDAVPTDGR
;
A
#
# COMPACT_ATOMS: atom_id res chain seq x y z
N MET A 1 24.09 -23.43 11.11
CA MET A 1 23.14 -22.32 10.90
C MET A 1 22.09 -22.31 12.00
N GLN A 2 21.61 -21.14 12.43
CA GLN A 2 20.57 -21.01 13.46
C GLN A 2 19.42 -20.15 12.91
N ILE A 3 18.17 -20.53 13.18
CA ILE A 3 16.95 -19.83 12.79
C ILE A 3 16.22 -19.41 14.06
N LEU A 4 15.71 -18.18 14.07
CA LEU A 4 14.76 -17.67 15.03
C LEU A 4 13.46 -17.32 14.32
N LYS A 5 12.38 -17.99 14.68
CA LYS A 5 11.08 -17.84 14.06
C LYS A 5 10.14 -17.03 14.93
N LYS A 6 9.53 -16.01 14.33
CA LYS A 6 8.53 -15.18 14.99
C LYS A 6 7.43 -14.72 14.04
N ASP A 7 6.40 -14.12 14.62
CA ASP A 7 5.41 -13.33 13.90
C ASP A 7 5.76 -11.82 13.91
N PRO A 8 4.98 -10.96 13.22
CA PRO A 8 5.24 -9.52 13.16
C PRO A 8 5.10 -8.84 14.53
N ASP A 9 4.28 -9.39 15.43
CA ASP A 9 4.13 -8.93 16.82
C ASP A 9 5.32 -9.36 17.71
N GLY A 10 6.24 -10.18 17.21
CA GLY A 10 7.42 -10.63 17.92
C GLY A 10 7.28 -11.96 18.66
N HIS A 11 6.12 -12.61 18.64
CA HIS A 11 5.90 -13.87 19.33
C HIS A 11 6.65 -15.01 18.65
N ARG A 12 7.24 -15.90 19.45
CA ARG A 12 7.94 -17.09 18.93
C ARG A 12 6.96 -18.07 18.32
N MET A 13 7.36 -18.70 17.22
CA MET A 13 6.52 -19.64 16.48
C MET A 13 7.12 -21.05 16.52
N PRO A 14 6.63 -21.93 17.42
CA PRO A 14 7.01 -23.33 17.46
C PRO A 14 6.34 -24.14 16.34
N GLY A 15 6.98 -25.23 15.93
CA GLY A 15 6.42 -26.20 14.97
C GLY A 15 6.48 -25.77 13.49
N ALA A 16 7.05 -24.62 13.17
CA ALA A 16 7.30 -24.21 11.79
C ALA A 16 8.33 -25.15 11.14
N ALA A 17 8.07 -25.63 9.92
CA ALA A 17 8.86 -26.65 9.24
C ALA A 17 9.67 -26.06 8.09
N PHE A 18 10.97 -26.39 8.07
CA PHE A 18 11.92 -25.88 7.11
C PHE A 18 12.63 -27.00 6.36
N ILE A 19 12.99 -26.71 5.12
CA ILE A 19 13.92 -27.48 4.30
C ILE A 19 15.05 -26.54 3.87
N LEU A 20 16.29 -27.04 3.94
CA LEU A 20 17.47 -26.37 3.41
C LEU A 20 17.91 -27.12 2.15
N LEU A 21 17.96 -26.42 1.02
CA LEU A 21 18.36 -26.97 -0.27
C LEU A 21 19.77 -26.51 -0.63
N ASP A 22 20.60 -27.40 -1.16
CA ASP A 22 21.92 -27.08 -1.71
C ASP A 22 21.82 -26.36 -3.08
N ASP A 23 22.98 -26.08 -3.68
CA ASP A 23 23.10 -25.40 -4.98
C ASP A 23 22.56 -26.22 -6.15
N ALA A 24 22.49 -27.54 -6.01
CA ALA A 24 21.85 -28.46 -6.95
C ALA A 24 20.33 -28.59 -6.72
N GLY A 25 19.78 -27.94 -5.69
CA GLY A 25 18.38 -28.01 -5.30
C GLY A 25 17.99 -29.29 -4.55
N LYS A 26 18.97 -30.07 -4.07
CA LYS A 26 18.74 -31.26 -3.26
C LYS A 26 18.62 -30.87 -1.80
N GLU A 27 17.75 -31.58 -1.06
CA GLU A 27 17.64 -31.41 0.38
C GLU A 27 18.95 -31.77 1.09
N ALA A 28 19.55 -30.77 1.72
CA ALA A 28 20.71 -30.91 2.58
C ALA A 28 20.32 -31.16 4.04
N ALA A 29 19.21 -30.55 4.49
CA ALA A 29 18.66 -30.73 5.84
C ALA A 29 17.18 -30.33 5.89
N SER A 30 16.47 -30.82 6.91
CA SER A 30 15.12 -30.36 7.25
C SER A 30 14.88 -30.44 8.76
N GLY A 31 13.89 -29.69 9.25
CA GLY A 31 13.62 -29.62 10.68
C GLY A 31 12.43 -28.74 11.03
N ARG A 32 12.12 -28.70 12.33
CA ARG A 32 11.03 -27.87 12.88
C ARG A 32 11.51 -27.00 14.02
N THR A 33 10.91 -25.82 14.16
CA THR A 33 11.19 -24.92 15.28
C THR A 33 10.68 -25.50 16.60
N ASN A 34 11.47 -25.34 17.66
CA ASN A 34 11.14 -25.77 19.02
C ASN A 34 10.21 -24.76 19.74
N ALA A 35 9.93 -24.99 21.03
CA ALA A 35 9.06 -24.12 21.85
C ALA A 35 9.50 -22.65 21.90
N GLU A 36 10.80 -22.39 21.81
CA GLU A 36 11.38 -21.04 21.77
C GLU A 36 11.41 -20.44 20.35
N GLY A 37 10.81 -21.13 19.37
CA GLY A 37 10.82 -20.74 17.96
C GLY A 37 12.19 -20.88 17.30
N ARG A 38 13.08 -21.74 17.82
CA ARG A 38 14.43 -21.92 17.31
C ARG A 38 14.59 -23.22 16.53
N LEU A 39 15.42 -23.20 15.49
CA LEU A 39 15.85 -24.38 14.74
C LEU A 39 17.34 -24.24 14.41
N ALA A 40 18.10 -25.31 14.59
CA ALA A 40 19.51 -25.41 14.26
C ALA A 40 19.73 -26.43 13.14
N PHE A 41 20.55 -26.08 12.17
CA PHE A 41 21.14 -27.03 11.23
C PHE A 41 22.63 -27.10 11.52
N GLU A 42 23.10 -28.27 11.93
CA GLU A 42 24.49 -28.53 12.34
C GLU A 42 25.25 -29.21 11.20
N ASP A 43 26.59 -29.19 11.28
CA ASP A 43 27.50 -29.89 10.37
C ASP A 43 27.28 -29.61 8.86
N LEU A 44 26.75 -28.43 8.54
CA LEU A 44 26.62 -27.97 7.16
C LEU A 44 28.00 -27.66 6.57
N ALA A 45 28.22 -28.12 5.34
CA ALA A 45 29.36 -27.65 4.56
C ALA A 45 29.26 -26.13 4.36
N THR A 46 30.41 -25.46 4.31
CA THR A 46 30.47 -24.03 3.97
C THR A 46 29.94 -23.84 2.55
N GLY A 47 28.97 -22.95 2.35
CA GLY A 47 28.36 -22.76 1.05
C GLY A 47 27.09 -21.92 1.08
N VAL A 48 26.51 -21.71 -0.10
CA VAL A 48 25.21 -21.05 -0.27
C VAL A 48 24.13 -22.12 -0.28
N TYR A 49 23.03 -21.84 0.40
CA TYR A 49 21.85 -22.70 0.48
C TYR A 49 20.57 -21.88 0.26
N ARG A 50 19.51 -22.54 -0.18
CA ARG A 50 18.16 -21.99 -0.21
C ARG A 50 17.37 -22.51 0.99
N LEU A 51 16.99 -21.62 1.90
CA LEU A 51 16.09 -21.92 3.00
C LEU A 51 14.64 -21.78 2.52
N LYS A 52 13.86 -22.85 2.65
CA LYS A 52 12.44 -22.91 2.31
C LYS A 52 11.62 -23.25 3.53
N GLU A 53 10.62 -22.41 3.82
CA GLU A 53 9.62 -22.72 4.83
C GLU A 53 8.45 -23.47 4.20
N THR A 54 8.21 -24.69 4.67
CA THR A 54 7.16 -25.58 4.15
C THR A 54 5.87 -25.53 4.96
N SER A 55 5.93 -25.05 6.20
CA SER A 55 4.77 -24.88 7.07
C SER A 55 5.07 -23.86 8.16
N SER A 56 4.15 -22.93 8.41
CA SER A 56 4.27 -21.95 9.49
C SER A 56 4.07 -22.54 10.89
N GLY A 57 3.53 -23.77 10.97
CA GLY A 57 3.11 -24.37 12.24
C GLY A 57 1.94 -23.65 12.91
N SER A 58 1.30 -22.69 12.24
CA SER A 58 0.24 -21.85 12.82
C SER A 58 -0.95 -21.64 11.88
N PRO A 59 -2.19 -21.68 12.39
CA PRO A 59 -3.37 -21.40 11.56
C PRO A 59 -3.48 -19.92 11.18
N LEU A 60 -2.76 -19.00 11.85
CA LEU A 60 -2.88 -17.55 11.65
C LEU A 60 -1.94 -17.00 10.58
N HIS A 61 -0.93 -17.76 10.17
CA HIS A 61 0.21 -17.27 9.40
C HIS A 61 0.35 -17.98 8.07
N THR A 62 0.84 -17.27 7.06
CA THR A 62 1.39 -17.88 5.83
C THR A 62 2.89 -18.02 5.96
N VAL A 63 3.49 -18.98 5.25
CA VAL A 63 4.94 -19.17 5.24
C VAL A 63 5.67 -17.94 4.70
N ALA A 64 6.88 -17.69 5.20
CA ALA A 64 7.76 -16.69 4.62
C ALA A 64 8.22 -17.10 3.21
N ALA A 65 8.63 -16.10 2.42
CA ALA A 65 9.28 -16.36 1.13
C ALA A 65 10.62 -17.07 1.34
N ASP A 66 11.01 -17.91 0.37
CA ASP A 66 12.30 -18.59 0.38
C ASP A 66 13.46 -17.59 0.36
N GLN A 67 14.57 -17.92 1.03
CA GLN A 67 15.71 -17.02 1.21
C GLN A 67 17.01 -17.75 0.89
N ASP A 68 17.93 -17.07 0.19
CA ASP A 68 19.31 -17.54 0.08
C ASP A 68 20.07 -17.22 1.36
N VAL A 69 20.80 -18.20 1.87
CA VAL A 69 21.56 -18.11 3.12
C VAL A 69 22.95 -18.68 2.92
N ILE A 70 23.93 -18.14 3.65
CA ILE A 70 25.32 -18.59 3.56
C ILE A 70 25.67 -19.30 4.87
N ALA A 71 26.10 -20.56 4.78
CA ALA A 71 26.67 -21.29 5.90
C ALA A 71 28.17 -21.00 5.98
N THR A 72 28.62 -20.54 7.15
CA THR A 72 30.04 -20.31 7.46
C THR A 72 30.45 -21.05 8.73
N PRO A 73 31.72 -21.44 8.89
CA PRO A 73 32.22 -22.04 10.13
C PRO A 73 32.11 -21.08 11.32
N GLY A 74 31.94 -21.63 12.53
CA GLY A 74 31.96 -20.87 13.79
C GLY A 74 30.58 -20.52 14.36
N PRO A 75 30.52 -19.65 15.38
CA PRO A 75 29.27 -19.26 16.03
C PRO A 75 28.32 -18.58 15.05
N ALA A 76 27.06 -19.03 15.02
CA ALA A 76 26.05 -18.47 14.13
C ALA A 76 25.20 -17.40 14.83
N VAL A 77 25.09 -16.22 14.23
CA VAL A 77 24.01 -15.28 14.54
C VAL A 77 22.70 -15.87 13.99
N PRO A 78 21.61 -15.94 14.78
CA PRO A 78 20.36 -16.49 14.28
C PRO A 78 19.78 -15.66 13.13
N LEU A 79 19.47 -16.31 12.01
CA LEU A 79 18.64 -15.74 10.97
C LEU A 79 17.21 -15.62 11.49
N THR A 80 16.68 -14.41 11.52
CA THR A 80 15.30 -14.18 11.93
C THR A 80 14.36 -14.34 10.73
N VAL A 81 13.45 -15.31 10.81
CA VAL A 81 12.38 -15.51 9.83
C VAL A 81 11.06 -15.04 10.45
N THR A 82 10.32 -14.19 9.73
CA THR A 82 9.05 -13.63 10.21
C THR A 82 7.93 -14.05 9.26
N ASP A 83 6.89 -14.71 9.79
CA ASP A 83 5.72 -15.03 8.97
C ASP A 83 4.67 -13.93 9.01
N PRO A 84 4.18 -13.45 7.87
CA PRO A 84 3.05 -12.53 7.86
C PRO A 84 1.76 -13.23 8.34
N PHE A 85 0.83 -12.45 8.88
CA PHE A 85 -0.51 -12.93 9.15
C PHE A 85 -1.24 -13.22 7.83
N LYS A 86 -2.12 -14.22 7.85
CA LYS A 86 -3.04 -14.48 6.74
C LYS A 86 -3.92 -13.24 6.49
N PRO A 87 -4.10 -12.81 5.24
CA PRO A 87 -5.05 -11.74 4.95
C PRO A 87 -6.48 -12.17 5.32
N ALA A 88 -7.30 -11.20 5.71
CA ALA A 88 -8.74 -11.40 5.88
C ALA A 88 -9.46 -11.29 4.53
N ASN A 89 -10.61 -11.94 4.37
CA ASN A 89 -11.42 -11.83 3.16
C ASN A 89 -12.67 -10.99 3.44
N LEU A 90 -12.71 -9.76 2.92
CA LEU A 90 -13.88 -8.91 3.04
C LEU A 90 -14.82 -9.12 1.84
N THR A 91 -16.10 -9.36 2.14
CA THR A 91 -17.20 -9.26 1.19
C THR A 91 -18.02 -8.00 1.45
N VAL A 92 -18.08 -7.11 0.48
CA VAL A 92 -18.98 -5.96 0.48
C VAL A 92 -20.26 -6.35 -0.25
N LYS A 93 -21.41 -6.12 0.38
CA LYS A 93 -22.73 -6.31 -0.22
C LYS A 93 -23.44 -4.97 -0.36
N LYS A 94 -24.02 -4.75 -1.53
CA LYS A 94 -24.84 -3.57 -1.83
C LYS A 94 -26.25 -3.99 -2.16
N THR A 95 -27.21 -3.41 -1.44
CA THR A 95 -28.63 -3.72 -1.63
C THR A 95 -29.49 -2.47 -1.73
N ASP A 96 -30.64 -2.60 -2.35
CA ASP A 96 -31.75 -1.67 -2.23
C ASP A 96 -32.31 -1.71 -0.80
N LYS A 97 -32.46 -0.56 -0.16
CA LYS A 97 -32.89 -0.45 1.24
C LYS A 97 -34.32 -0.93 1.49
N SER A 98 -35.18 -0.87 0.48
CA SER A 98 -36.60 -1.23 0.60
C SER A 98 -36.87 -2.69 0.20
N SER A 99 -36.28 -3.14 -0.90
CA SER A 99 -36.56 -4.43 -1.52
C SER A 99 -35.50 -5.49 -1.25
N GLY A 100 -34.33 -5.11 -0.71
CA GLY A 100 -33.20 -6.01 -0.49
C GLY A 100 -32.53 -6.51 -1.79
N LYS A 101 -32.97 -6.03 -2.97
CA LYS A 101 -32.39 -6.44 -4.25
C LYS A 101 -30.92 -6.06 -4.33
N PRO A 102 -30.06 -6.92 -4.90
CA PRO A 102 -28.65 -6.61 -5.06
C PRO A 102 -28.43 -5.45 -6.04
N LEU A 103 -27.47 -4.58 -5.75
CA LEU A 103 -27.16 -3.40 -6.56
C LEU A 103 -25.74 -3.44 -7.15
N PRO A 104 -25.60 -3.55 -8.48
CA PRO A 104 -24.31 -3.47 -9.15
C PRO A 104 -23.80 -2.04 -9.28
N GLY A 105 -22.47 -1.88 -9.31
CA GLY A 105 -21.80 -0.65 -9.70
C GLY A 105 -21.57 0.38 -8.59
N ALA A 106 -21.82 0.04 -7.31
CA ALA A 106 -21.39 0.86 -6.19
C ALA A 106 -19.86 0.87 -6.09
N ILE A 107 -19.25 2.03 -5.82
CA ILE A 107 -17.80 2.15 -5.59
C ILE A 107 -17.55 2.35 -4.10
N VAL A 108 -16.83 1.41 -3.49
CA VAL A 108 -16.58 1.37 -2.05
C VAL A 108 -15.07 1.43 -1.80
N ASN A 109 -14.68 2.35 -0.92
CA ASN A 109 -13.30 2.51 -0.45
C ASN A 109 -13.13 1.79 0.89
N VAL A 110 -12.03 1.05 1.02
CA VAL A 110 -11.62 0.31 2.22
C VAL A 110 -10.27 0.86 2.65
N THR A 111 -10.25 1.56 3.78
CA THR A 111 -9.10 2.31 4.28
C THR A 111 -8.68 1.76 5.65
N PRO A 112 -7.42 1.34 5.84
CA PRO A 112 -6.93 0.99 7.17
C PRO A 112 -6.91 2.22 8.08
N VAL A 113 -7.26 2.06 9.36
CA VAL A 113 -7.38 3.19 10.30
C VAL A 113 -6.05 3.56 10.93
N ASP A 114 -5.29 2.56 11.40
CA ASP A 114 -4.11 2.77 12.26
C ASP A 114 -2.79 2.34 11.58
N SER A 115 -2.80 2.18 10.26
CA SER A 115 -1.60 1.84 9.50
C SER A 115 -1.45 2.72 8.26
N SER A 116 -0.21 2.93 7.82
CA SER A 116 0.13 3.62 6.57
C SER A 116 -0.28 2.83 5.30
N GLY A 117 -1.19 1.86 5.45
CA GLY A 117 -1.64 1.00 4.38
C GLY A 117 -2.44 1.77 3.32
N LYS A 118 -2.36 1.27 2.09
CA LYS A 118 -3.04 1.85 0.94
C LYS A 118 -4.55 1.62 1.04
N THR A 119 -5.34 2.65 0.72
CA THR A 119 -6.79 2.48 0.51
C THR A 119 -7.03 1.62 -0.72
N VAL A 120 -7.93 0.63 -0.59
CA VAL A 120 -8.37 -0.21 -1.70
C VAL A 120 -9.77 0.21 -2.13
N THR A 121 -10.00 0.29 -3.44
CA THR A 121 -11.31 0.63 -4.00
C THR A 121 -11.87 -0.59 -4.74
N VAL A 122 -13.13 -0.93 -4.46
CA VAL A 122 -13.83 -2.05 -5.10
C VAL A 122 -15.16 -1.58 -5.69
N ALA A 123 -15.63 -2.30 -6.72
CA ALA A 123 -16.92 -2.04 -7.36
C ALA A 123 -17.82 -3.28 -7.24
N THR A 124 -19.10 -3.11 -6.86
CA THR A 124 -20.02 -4.26 -6.76
C THR A 124 -20.40 -4.82 -8.13
N GLY A 125 -20.40 -6.14 -8.24
CA GLY A 125 -20.76 -6.90 -9.42
C GLY A 125 -22.28 -7.04 -9.59
N LYS A 126 -22.69 -7.83 -10.58
CA LYS A 126 -24.10 -8.07 -10.96
C LYS A 126 -24.95 -8.64 -9.83
N ASP A 127 -24.34 -9.41 -8.95
CA ASP A 127 -24.94 -9.99 -7.75
C ASP A 127 -24.95 -9.03 -6.56
N GLY A 128 -24.53 -7.77 -6.75
CA GLY A 128 -24.44 -6.76 -5.72
C GLY A 128 -23.28 -6.97 -4.75
N THR A 129 -22.29 -7.81 -5.08
CA THR A 129 -21.17 -8.09 -4.18
C THR A 129 -19.81 -7.70 -4.76
N ALA A 130 -18.84 -7.45 -3.89
CA ALA A 130 -17.42 -7.33 -4.23
C ALA A 130 -16.58 -7.98 -3.14
N THR A 131 -15.52 -8.69 -3.52
CA THR A 131 -14.61 -9.36 -2.57
C THR A 131 -13.21 -8.81 -2.67
N VAL A 132 -12.54 -8.63 -1.52
CA VAL A 132 -11.16 -8.14 -1.45
C VAL A 132 -10.42 -8.75 -0.27
N GLN A 133 -9.13 -9.05 -0.45
CA GLN A 133 -8.25 -9.46 0.63
C GLN A 133 -7.69 -8.23 1.35
N LEU A 134 -7.79 -8.23 2.67
CA LEU A 134 -7.29 -7.17 3.53
C LEU A 134 -6.02 -7.63 4.26
N PRO A 135 -4.89 -6.91 4.11
CA PRO A 135 -3.71 -7.16 4.92
C PRO A 135 -4.02 -7.15 6.42
N VAL A 136 -3.41 -8.06 7.16
CA VAL A 136 -3.50 -8.10 8.63
C VAL A 136 -2.11 -7.91 9.20
N THR A 137 -1.98 -6.97 10.12
CA THR A 137 -0.70 -6.50 10.66
C THR A 137 -0.45 -6.94 12.10
N THR A 138 -1.49 -7.41 12.80
CA THR A 138 -1.41 -7.84 14.20
C THR A 138 -2.23 -9.12 14.43
N ARG A 139 -1.93 -9.85 15.51
CA ARG A 139 -2.69 -11.05 15.90
C ARG A 139 -4.14 -10.72 16.27
N THR A 140 -4.40 -9.54 16.82
CA THR A 140 -5.74 -9.10 17.22
C THR A 140 -6.55 -8.55 16.04
N GLY A 141 -5.90 -8.30 14.91
CA GLY A 141 -6.50 -7.85 13.66
C GLY A 141 -6.24 -6.38 13.37
N THR A 142 -6.48 -6.00 12.11
CA THR A 142 -6.25 -4.64 11.61
C THR A 142 -7.58 -3.91 11.46
N PRO A 143 -7.76 -2.72 12.05
CA PRO A 143 -8.98 -1.95 11.90
C PRO A 143 -9.08 -1.29 10.52
N TYR A 144 -10.27 -1.37 9.93
CA TYR A 144 -10.60 -0.77 8.64
C TYR A 144 -11.86 0.09 8.75
N LYS A 145 -11.84 1.22 8.05
CA LYS A 145 -13.01 2.05 7.74
C LYS A 145 -13.41 1.79 6.30
N ILE A 146 -14.70 1.54 6.07
CA ILE A 146 -15.25 1.22 4.76
C ILE A 146 -16.32 2.26 4.45
N THR A 147 -16.21 2.92 3.31
CA THR A 147 -17.12 4.00 2.89
C THR A 147 -17.55 3.80 1.45
N GLU A 148 -18.84 3.94 1.18
CA GLU A 148 -19.29 4.14 -0.19
C GLU A 148 -18.88 5.53 -0.67
N SER A 149 -18.29 5.59 -1.86
CA SER A 149 -17.85 6.83 -2.50
C SER A 149 -18.69 7.19 -3.72
N LYS A 150 -19.39 6.20 -4.29
CA LYS A 150 -20.32 6.39 -5.40
C LYS A 150 -21.42 5.34 -5.31
N ALA A 151 -22.67 5.79 -5.17
CA ALA A 151 -23.84 4.92 -5.24
C ALA A 151 -24.04 4.34 -6.64
N PRO A 152 -24.74 3.20 -6.75
CA PRO A 152 -25.27 2.67 -8.00
C PRO A 152 -26.12 3.70 -8.77
N SER A 153 -26.26 3.50 -10.08
CA SER A 153 -27.11 4.36 -10.90
C SER A 153 -28.57 4.32 -10.43
N GLY A 154 -29.19 5.49 -10.27
CA GLY A 154 -30.56 5.60 -9.78
C GLY A 154 -30.71 5.58 -8.26
N TYR A 155 -29.61 5.52 -7.50
CA TYR A 155 -29.62 5.46 -6.03
C TYR A 155 -28.95 6.69 -5.38
N GLU A 156 -29.38 7.01 -4.17
CA GLU A 156 -28.77 8.00 -3.30
C GLU A 156 -27.57 7.41 -2.56
N LEU A 157 -26.49 8.18 -2.42
CA LEU A 157 -25.26 7.76 -1.73
C LEU A 157 -25.48 7.62 -0.22
N ASP A 158 -25.18 6.45 0.33
CA ASP A 158 -25.09 6.27 1.78
C ASP A 158 -23.68 6.66 2.28
N SER A 159 -23.56 7.84 2.86
CA SER A 159 -22.28 8.34 3.38
C SER A 159 -21.86 7.73 4.73
N ALA A 160 -22.71 6.90 5.36
CA ALA A 160 -22.40 6.33 6.68
C ALA A 160 -21.23 5.32 6.56
N PRO A 161 -20.12 5.52 7.30
CA PRO A 161 -19.00 4.58 7.26
C PRO A 161 -19.33 3.31 8.06
N ALA A 162 -18.91 2.16 7.55
CA ALA A 162 -18.79 0.94 8.33
C ALA A 162 -17.35 0.81 8.88
N LYS A 163 -17.21 0.12 10.01
CA LYS A 163 -15.91 -0.20 10.62
C LYS A 163 -15.84 -1.67 10.95
N ILE A 164 -14.70 -2.29 10.69
CA ILE A 164 -14.41 -3.69 11.03
C ILE A 164 -13.01 -3.81 11.60
N THR A 165 -12.74 -4.93 12.27
CA THR A 165 -11.38 -5.34 12.65
C THR A 165 -11.08 -6.66 11.94
N ALA A 166 -10.32 -6.60 10.85
CA ALA A 166 -9.97 -7.74 10.02
C ALA A 166 -8.99 -8.66 10.75
N LYS A 167 -9.43 -9.87 11.11
CA LYS A 167 -8.61 -10.87 11.81
C LYS A 167 -7.90 -11.82 10.84
N PRO A 168 -6.74 -12.42 11.23
CA PRO A 168 -5.97 -13.27 10.34
C PRO A 168 -6.81 -14.41 9.73
N GLY A 169 -6.92 -14.45 8.40
CA GLY A 169 -7.66 -15.47 7.66
C GLY A 169 -9.18 -15.47 7.83
N ALA A 170 -9.75 -14.52 8.58
CA ALA A 170 -11.18 -14.49 8.86
C ALA A 170 -12.00 -13.95 7.67
N PRO A 171 -13.21 -14.49 7.43
CA PRO A 171 -14.17 -13.86 6.54
C PRO A 171 -14.87 -12.69 7.24
N GLU A 172 -14.97 -11.56 6.54
CA GLU A 172 -15.67 -10.36 6.99
C GLU A 172 -16.76 -10.01 5.98
N THR A 173 -17.90 -9.50 6.44
CA THR A 173 -18.99 -9.05 5.55
C THR A 173 -19.55 -7.72 6.03
N VAL A 174 -19.67 -6.77 5.11
CA VAL A 174 -20.31 -5.47 5.35
C VAL A 174 -21.40 -5.27 4.31
N THR A 175 -22.56 -4.77 4.74
CA THR A 175 -23.70 -4.47 3.87
C THR A 175 -24.00 -2.98 3.91
N PHE A 176 -24.12 -2.37 2.72
CA PHE A 176 -24.58 -1.00 2.52
C PHE A 176 -25.91 -1.01 1.78
N ALA A 177 -26.88 -0.23 2.24
CA ALA A 177 -28.25 -0.23 1.71
C ALA A 177 -28.66 1.17 1.22
N ASP A 178 -28.90 1.33 -0.09
CA ASP A 178 -29.23 2.64 -0.67
C ASP A 178 -30.72 2.78 -0.95
N THR A 179 -31.17 4.02 -0.89
CA THR A 179 -32.53 4.40 -1.26
C THR A 179 -32.56 4.80 -2.74
N PRO A 180 -33.52 4.32 -3.55
CA PRO A 180 -33.71 4.83 -4.90
C PRO A 180 -33.93 6.34 -4.91
N LYS A 181 -33.32 7.03 -5.87
CA LYS A 181 -33.61 8.44 -6.11
C LYS A 181 -35.08 8.60 -6.46
N ARG A 182 -35.72 9.60 -5.87
CA ARG A 182 -37.08 9.98 -6.27
C ARG A 182 -37.08 10.40 -7.75
N PRO A 183 -38.07 9.98 -8.55
CA PRO A 183 -38.26 10.54 -9.89
C PRO A 183 -38.34 12.07 -9.79
N PRO A 184 -37.79 12.83 -10.74
CA PRO A 184 -38.01 14.27 -10.76
C PRO A 184 -39.52 14.53 -10.77
N THR A 185 -40.01 15.29 -9.80
CA THR A 185 -41.36 15.84 -9.86
C THR A 185 -41.45 16.62 -11.18
N PRO A 186 -42.46 16.39 -12.05
CA PRO A 186 -42.62 17.26 -13.20
C PRO A 186 -42.77 18.69 -12.69
N SER A 187 -41.87 19.58 -13.09
CA SER A 187 -42.09 21.02 -12.92
C SER A 187 -43.45 21.36 -13.52
N PRO A 188 -44.26 22.21 -12.88
CA PRO A 188 -45.52 22.63 -13.48
C PRO A 188 -45.19 23.21 -14.85
N THR A 189 -45.77 22.62 -15.89
CA THR A 189 -45.80 23.19 -17.23
C THR A 189 -46.23 24.63 -17.10
N GLU A 190 -45.34 25.56 -17.42
CA GLU A 190 -45.66 26.98 -17.53
C GLU A 190 -46.71 27.09 -18.64
N THR A 191 -47.98 27.22 -18.23
CA THR A 191 -49.09 27.46 -19.15
C THR A 191 -48.76 28.72 -19.94
N ALA A 192 -48.68 28.58 -21.26
CA ALA A 192 -48.49 29.67 -22.20
C ALA A 192 -49.39 30.88 -21.86
N PRO A 193 -48.90 32.12 -22.00
CA PRO A 193 -49.70 33.29 -21.68
C PRO A 193 -50.92 33.35 -22.62
N THR A 194 -52.11 33.41 -22.01
CA THR A 194 -53.36 33.77 -22.66
C THR A 194 -53.19 35.08 -23.45
N PRO A 195 -53.61 35.16 -24.73
CA PRO A 195 -53.50 36.40 -25.48
C PRO A 195 -54.46 37.45 -24.91
N THR A 196 -53.91 38.56 -24.41
CA THR A 196 -54.66 39.75 -23.99
C THR A 196 -55.30 40.41 -25.21
N ALA A 197 -56.61 40.66 -25.12
CA ALA A 197 -57.41 41.39 -26.11
C ALA A 197 -56.94 42.85 -26.31
N PRO A 198 -57.17 43.45 -27.50
CA PRO A 198 -56.65 44.78 -27.83
C PRO A 198 -57.45 45.91 -27.18
N ALA A 199 -56.76 46.82 -26.49
CA ALA A 199 -57.33 48.08 -26.02
C ALA A 199 -57.36 49.13 -27.15
N LYS A 200 -58.53 49.74 -27.36
CA LYS A 200 -58.82 50.87 -28.27
C LYS A 200 -58.55 52.21 -27.53
N PRO A 201 -58.17 53.32 -28.22
CA PRO A 201 -57.36 54.39 -27.64
C PRO A 201 -58.17 55.49 -26.94
N ALA A 202 -57.53 56.17 -25.99
CA ALA A 202 -57.99 57.40 -25.35
C ALA A 202 -57.41 58.66 -26.06
N PRO A 203 -58.14 59.78 -26.13
CA PRO A 203 -57.76 60.92 -26.94
C PRO A 203 -56.86 61.92 -26.22
N GLU A 204 -56.12 62.62 -27.07
CA GLU A 204 -55.18 63.70 -26.86
C GLU A 204 -55.81 64.99 -26.29
N ARG A 205 -55.13 65.63 -25.32
CA ARG A 205 -55.22 67.07 -25.06
C ARG A 205 -53.86 67.63 -24.58
N THR A 206 -53.39 68.63 -25.31
CA THR A 206 -52.33 69.62 -25.03
C THR A 206 -52.97 71.01 -25.24
N PRO A 207 -52.33 72.20 -25.02
CA PRO A 207 -51.05 72.54 -24.38
C PRO A 207 -51.05 73.83 -23.49
N GLY A 208 -49.91 74.13 -22.83
CA GLY A 208 -49.51 75.49 -22.37
C GLY A 208 -48.52 75.49 -21.18
N LYS A 209 -47.19 75.57 -21.40
CA LYS A 209 -46.29 76.76 -21.35
C LYS A 209 -46.02 77.28 -19.91
N GLN A 210 -44.81 77.64 -19.45
CA GLN A 210 -43.48 77.87 -20.05
C GLN A 210 -42.41 78.13 -18.95
N ASN A 211 -41.12 77.99 -19.34
CA ASN A 211 -39.88 78.65 -18.83
C ASN A 211 -39.19 78.08 -17.56
N GLN A 212 -37.86 78.04 -17.41
CA GLN A 212 -36.69 78.53 -18.18
C GLN A 212 -35.40 77.85 -17.67
N ALA A 213 -34.39 77.70 -18.55
CA ALA A 213 -32.91 77.92 -18.42
C ALA A 213 -32.20 77.62 -17.06
N THR A 214 -30.94 77.16 -16.93
CA THR A 214 -29.73 76.86 -17.73
C THR A 214 -28.76 76.10 -16.74
N PRO A 215 -27.64 75.52 -17.19
CA PRO A 215 -26.85 74.53 -16.43
C PRO A 215 -25.59 75.09 -15.74
N HIS A 216 -24.84 74.17 -15.09
CA HIS A 216 -23.38 74.17 -14.77
C HIS A 216 -23.00 74.42 -13.28
N PRO A 217 -21.74 74.19 -12.83
CA PRO A 217 -21.02 72.93 -12.48
C PRO A 217 -20.50 72.85 -11.02
N GLU A 218 -19.63 71.85 -10.78
CA GLU A 218 -18.41 71.92 -9.92
C GLU A 218 -18.60 71.58 -8.44
N ALA A 219 -17.68 70.98 -7.69
CA ALA A 219 -16.64 69.95 -7.86
C ALA A 219 -16.21 69.61 -6.42
N SER A 220 -15.67 68.41 -6.19
CA SER A 220 -14.43 68.29 -5.40
C SER A 220 -13.83 66.91 -5.54
N ALA A 221 -12.57 66.96 -5.96
CA ALA A 221 -11.65 65.87 -6.23
C ALA A 221 -10.83 65.51 -4.98
N SER A 222 -10.10 64.39 -5.10
CA SER A 222 -8.68 64.18 -4.72
C SER A 222 -8.49 62.74 -4.20
N GLY A 223 -7.58 61.89 -4.69
CA GLY A 223 -6.54 61.95 -5.73
C GLY A 223 -6.17 60.49 -6.09
N ALA A 224 -5.89 60.15 -7.35
CA ALA A 224 -4.57 60.15 -8.01
C ALA A 224 -3.54 59.22 -7.32
N ALA A 225 -2.77 58.34 -7.97
CA ALA A 225 -2.60 57.96 -9.38
C ALA A 225 -1.66 56.72 -9.43
N ALA A 226 -1.75 55.91 -10.50
CA ALA A 226 -0.61 55.16 -11.07
C ALA A 226 0.09 56.07 -12.12
N PRO A 227 1.13 55.70 -12.92
CA PRO A 227 1.96 54.47 -13.02
C PRO A 227 3.49 54.76 -13.28
N THR A 228 4.32 53.73 -13.53
CA THR A 228 5.17 53.53 -14.75
C THR A 228 6.50 52.75 -14.57
N HIS A 229 6.69 51.80 -15.50
CA HIS A 229 7.88 51.22 -16.17
C HIS A 229 9.34 51.43 -15.66
N SER A 230 10.14 50.34 -15.65
CA SER A 230 11.17 50.03 -16.69
C SER A 230 12.45 49.30 -16.19
N SER A 231 12.86 48.26 -16.96
CA SER A 231 14.24 47.77 -17.32
C SER A 231 15.20 47.08 -16.33
N ALA A 232 15.34 45.73 -16.49
CA ALA A 232 16.51 44.88 -16.85
C ALA A 232 17.90 45.04 -16.13
N PRO A 233 18.75 43.98 -15.93
CA PRO A 233 19.15 42.97 -16.95
C PRO A 233 19.34 41.49 -16.47
N PRO A 234 19.60 40.53 -17.41
CA PRO A 234 19.84 39.10 -17.13
C PRO A 234 21.30 38.65 -17.36
N ALA A 235 21.63 37.40 -16.93
CA ALA A 235 22.67 36.44 -17.42
C ALA A 235 23.54 35.81 -16.30
N PRO A 236 24.22 34.64 -16.50
CA PRO A 236 24.39 33.89 -17.76
C PRO A 236 24.09 32.38 -17.73
N GLN A 237 23.90 31.83 -18.94
CA GLN A 237 23.93 30.41 -19.30
C GLN A 237 25.38 29.93 -19.49
N GLN A 238 25.61 28.63 -19.31
CA GLN A 238 26.64 27.87 -20.02
C GLN A 238 26.03 26.61 -20.65
N ALA A 239 26.63 26.20 -21.76
CA ALA A 239 26.06 25.37 -22.79
C ALA A 239 26.78 24.01 -22.93
N THR A 240 26.05 23.09 -23.60
CA THR A 240 26.50 21.95 -24.43
C THR A 240 27.21 20.75 -23.80
N GLY A 241 26.62 19.57 -24.00
CA GLY A 241 27.29 18.27 -23.92
C GLY A 241 26.30 17.10 -24.07
N SER A 242 26.14 16.61 -25.29
CA SER A 242 25.36 15.42 -25.68
C SER A 242 25.86 14.14 -24.99
N LEU A 243 24.96 13.18 -24.68
CA LEU A 243 25.03 11.76 -25.06
C LEU A 243 23.82 10.98 -24.47
N ALA A 244 23.33 10.01 -25.24
CA ALA A 244 22.10 9.25 -25.02
C ALA A 244 22.14 8.34 -23.77
N HIS A 245 20.99 8.16 -23.11
CA HIS A 245 20.72 6.96 -22.32
C HIS A 245 19.25 6.53 -22.42
N THR A 246 19.08 5.33 -22.96
CA THR A 246 17.87 4.53 -23.00
C THR A 246 17.56 3.96 -21.61
N GLY A 247 16.29 3.99 -21.22
CA GLY A 247 15.62 2.86 -20.57
C GLY A 247 15.73 2.71 -19.05
N ALA A 248 14.53 2.53 -18.48
CA ALA A 248 14.20 1.87 -17.21
C ALA A 248 14.49 2.63 -15.91
N ASP A 249 13.39 3.07 -15.28
CA ASP A 249 13.31 3.52 -13.91
C ASP A 249 13.77 2.42 -12.94
N SER A 250 14.95 2.60 -12.37
CA SER A 250 15.39 1.94 -11.15
C SER A 250 15.54 2.99 -10.05
N THR A 251 14.67 2.95 -9.05
CA THR A 251 14.83 3.78 -7.84
C THR A 251 15.44 2.95 -6.71
N PRO A 252 16.62 3.36 -6.20
CA PRO A 252 17.40 2.64 -5.19
C PRO A 252 17.10 3.18 -3.78
N TRP A 253 17.25 2.34 -2.75
CA TRP A 253 17.53 2.81 -1.38
C TRP A 253 18.80 2.16 -0.87
N LEU A 254 19.64 3.03 -0.31
CA LEU A 254 21.07 2.92 -0.06
C LEU A 254 21.42 2.05 1.15
N LEU A 255 22.59 1.42 1.05
CA LEU A 255 23.38 0.84 2.13
C LEU A 255 23.95 1.92 3.06
N GLY A 256 24.03 1.61 4.35
CA GLY A 256 24.87 2.25 5.36
C GLY A 256 24.74 1.47 6.68
N ALA A 257 25.78 1.02 7.38
CA ALA A 257 27.17 1.45 7.40
C ALA A 257 28.12 0.27 7.68
N ALA A 258 29.22 0.22 6.93
CA ALA A 258 30.45 -0.46 7.32
C ALA A 258 31.37 0.58 7.99
N GLY A 259 31.84 0.27 9.20
CA GLY A 259 32.86 1.03 9.91
C GLY A 259 34.06 0.13 10.18
N VAL A 260 35.18 0.44 9.52
CA VAL A 260 36.50 -0.19 9.64
C VAL A 260 37.28 0.44 10.80
N LEU A 261 38.03 -0.35 11.59
CA LEU A 261 39.45 -0.08 11.93
C LEU A 261 40.14 -1.25 12.66
N LEU A 262 41.42 -1.37 12.33
CA LEU A 262 42.36 -2.49 12.42
C LEU A 262 43.06 -2.63 13.78
N ALA A 263 43.48 -3.84 14.16
CA ALA A 263 44.84 -4.12 14.66
C ALA A 263 45.11 -5.63 14.87
N GLY A 264 46.14 -6.15 14.17
CA GLY A 264 47.15 -7.06 14.72
C GLY A 264 46.80 -8.53 14.97
N GLY A 265 47.33 -9.43 14.12
CA GLY A 265 47.41 -10.86 14.47
C GLY A 265 47.76 -11.78 13.31
N ALA A 266 48.92 -11.60 12.69
CA ALA A 266 49.46 -12.59 11.76
C ALA A 266 50.01 -13.79 12.55
N ALA A 267 49.31 -14.92 12.54
CA ALA A 267 49.85 -16.21 12.95
C ALA A 267 49.81 -17.17 11.76
N VAL A 268 50.97 -17.37 11.14
CA VAL A 268 51.18 -18.40 10.12
C VAL A 268 51.44 -19.72 10.85
N VAL A 269 50.54 -20.71 10.70
CA VAL A 269 50.80 -22.09 11.11
C VAL A 269 51.20 -22.88 9.87
N ILE A 270 52.50 -23.13 9.70
CA ILE A 270 53.01 -24.11 8.74
C ILE A 270 52.95 -25.49 9.41
N ALA A 271 51.97 -26.31 9.02
CA ALA A 271 51.91 -27.71 9.43
C ALA A 271 52.89 -28.55 8.58
N ALA A 272 54.03 -28.92 9.17
CA ALA A 272 54.98 -29.86 8.57
C ALA A 272 54.47 -31.30 8.73
N ARG A 273 54.04 -31.93 7.63
CA ARG A 273 53.68 -33.36 7.61
C ARG A 273 54.94 -34.22 7.44
N ARG A 274 55.53 -34.68 8.55
CA ARG A 274 56.55 -35.74 8.54
C ARG A 274 55.88 -37.10 8.31
N ARG A 275 56.19 -37.75 7.19
CA ARG A 275 56.01 -39.21 7.02
C ARG A 275 57.18 -39.91 7.70
N ARG A 276 56.93 -40.72 8.72
CA ARG A 276 57.82 -41.83 9.11
C ARG A 276 57.11 -43.11 8.68
N SER A 277 57.71 -43.81 7.71
CA SER A 277 57.45 -45.23 7.50
C SER A 277 58.15 -45.99 8.63
N GLN A 278 57.39 -46.79 9.37
CA GLN A 278 57.93 -47.89 10.14
C GLN A 278 58.09 -49.06 9.16
N ASP A 279 59.30 -49.56 8.99
CA ASP A 279 59.52 -50.91 8.51
C ASP A 279 60.23 -51.71 9.61
N ALA A 280 59.76 -52.94 9.72
CA ALA A 280 59.93 -53.86 10.82
C ALA A 280 61.31 -54.51 10.91
N VAL A 281 61.69 -54.92 12.12
CA VAL A 281 62.64 -56.00 12.39
C VAL A 281 61.97 -56.89 13.43
N PRO A 282 62.00 -58.23 13.28
CA PRO A 282 62.91 -59.00 14.12
C PRO A 282 63.61 -60.19 13.43
N THR A 283 64.92 -60.28 13.71
CA THR A 283 65.75 -61.46 14.08
C THR A 283 65.48 -62.85 13.50
N ASP A 284 66.49 -63.45 12.86
CA ASP A 284 67.27 -64.68 13.25
C ASP A 284 68.23 -64.97 12.07
N GLY A 285 69.44 -65.55 12.14
CA GLY A 285 70.22 -66.24 13.15
C GLY A 285 71.40 -66.91 12.41
N ARG A 286 72.54 -67.06 13.11
CA ARG A 286 73.84 -67.65 12.72
C ARG A 286 74.80 -66.84 11.84
#